data_AF-A0AAD2DJY9-F1
#
_entry.id   AF-A0AAD2DJY9-F1
#
_cell.length_a   1.000
_cell.length_b   1.000
_cell.length_c   1.000
_cell.angle_alpha   90.00
_cell.angle_beta   90.00
_cell.angle_gamma   90.00
#
_symmetry.space_group_name_H-M   'P 1'
#
loop_
_entity.id
_entity.type
_entity.pdbx_description
1 polymer ?
#
loop_
_entity_poly.entity_id
_entity_poly.type
_entity_poly.pdbx_seq_one_letter_code
_entity_poly.pdbx_strand_id
1 'polypeptide(L)'
;MASFTVFPVTPSPLCSSKNGMNSPSQAALIKCMRSSHLVQKENKMRVSCMASIPADDRVPDMGKRELMNLLLLGAISLPSAGMLLPYAAFFVPPGAGGAGGGIVAKDALGNDILADVWIKNHGPGDRTLAQGLKGDPTYLVVENDRTLATYGINAVCTHLGCVVPWNTAENKFICPCHGSQYNNQGRVVRGPAPLSLALAHADVDVDSGKVVFVPWVETDFRTGEAPWWA
;
A
#
# COMPACT_ATOMS: atom_id res chain seq x y z
N MET A 1 -10.52 -8.16 42.89
CA MET A 1 -11.03 -6.99 43.62
C MET A 1 -10.05 -5.85 43.42
N ALA A 2 -10.41 -4.87 42.61
CA ALA A 2 -9.77 -3.56 42.57
C ALA A 2 -10.82 -2.57 42.04
N SER A 3 -11.15 -1.60 42.88
CA SER A 3 -12.30 -0.70 42.77
C SER A 3 -12.15 0.35 41.68
N PHE A 4 -13.24 0.61 40.97
CA PHE A 4 -13.41 1.79 40.13
C PHE A 4 -13.90 2.96 40.97
N THR A 5 -13.17 4.09 40.96
CA THR A 5 -13.63 5.36 41.51
C THR A 5 -13.92 6.34 40.36
N VAL A 6 -15.20 6.69 40.22
CA VAL A 6 -15.74 7.65 39.26
C VAL A 6 -15.73 9.04 39.91
N PHE A 7 -15.15 10.05 39.25
CA PHE A 7 -15.23 11.45 39.68
C PHE A 7 -16.40 12.17 38.99
N PRO A 8 -17.15 13.05 39.69
CA PRO A 8 -18.27 13.79 39.11
C PRO A 8 -17.81 15.05 38.36
N VAL A 9 -18.50 15.34 37.25
CA VAL A 9 -18.37 16.58 36.47
C VAL A 9 -19.38 17.59 37.00
N THR A 10 -18.92 18.74 37.49
CA THR A 10 -19.75 19.93 37.81
C THR A 10 -19.66 20.97 36.68
N PRO A 11 -20.80 21.59 36.27
CA PRO A 11 -20.82 22.59 35.21
C PRO A 11 -20.50 23.99 35.78
N SER A 12 -19.80 24.81 35.01
CA SER A 12 -19.55 26.22 35.33
C SER A 12 -20.05 27.13 34.20
N PRO A 13 -20.54 28.35 34.49
CA PRO A 13 -21.44 29.08 33.61
C PRO A 13 -20.77 30.16 32.76
N LEU A 14 -21.43 30.39 31.62
CA LEU A 14 -21.41 31.56 30.73
C LEU A 14 -20.85 32.88 31.30
N CYS A 15 -19.76 33.38 30.72
CA CYS A 15 -19.38 34.79 30.78
C CYS A 15 -20.24 35.63 29.81
N SER A 16 -21.20 36.38 30.36
CA SER A 16 -21.87 37.50 29.70
C SER A 16 -21.36 38.79 30.33
N SER A 17 -20.49 39.52 29.61
CA SER A 17 -19.99 40.81 30.05
C SER A 17 -21.05 41.89 29.81
N LYS A 18 -21.73 42.29 30.89
CA LYS A 18 -22.52 43.51 30.99
C LYS A 18 -21.58 44.66 31.35
N ASN A 19 -21.45 45.67 30.49
CA ASN A 19 -20.99 47.00 30.91
C ASN A 19 -22.20 47.94 30.97
N GLY A 20 -22.67 48.17 32.20
CA GLY A 20 -23.50 49.31 32.55
C GLY A 20 -22.64 50.35 33.26
N MET A 21 -22.65 51.59 32.77
CA MET A 21 -22.20 52.77 33.50
C MET A 21 -23.38 53.73 33.63
N ASN A 22 -23.71 54.06 34.88
CA ASN A 22 -24.72 55.02 35.34
C ASN A 22 -24.22 56.47 35.08
N SER A 23 -25.02 57.39 34.50
CA SER A 23 -25.91 58.42 35.12
C SER A 23 -25.18 59.54 35.91
N PRO A 24 -25.72 60.78 36.14
CA PRO A 24 -26.84 61.54 35.54
C PRO A 24 -26.43 63.00 35.13
N SER A 25 -27.32 63.77 34.48
CA SER A 25 -27.93 64.99 35.05
C SER A 25 -28.46 66.01 34.02
N GLN A 26 -29.65 66.52 34.38
CA GLN A 26 -30.27 67.81 34.03
C GLN A 26 -31.14 67.90 32.77
N ALA A 27 -32.43 67.78 33.04
CA ALA A 27 -33.55 68.20 32.22
C ALA A 27 -33.57 69.73 32.03
N ALA A 28 -33.92 70.16 30.81
CA ALA A 28 -34.50 71.47 30.56
C ALA A 28 -35.63 71.31 29.53
N LEU A 29 -36.86 71.25 30.05
CA LEU A 29 -38.10 71.45 29.32
C LEU A 29 -38.15 72.89 28.81
N ILE A 30 -38.19 73.13 27.49
CA ILE A 30 -38.70 74.37 26.91
C ILE A 30 -39.66 74.06 25.76
N LYS A 31 -40.75 74.82 25.79
CA LYS A 31 -42.07 74.64 25.17
C LYS A 31 -42.07 74.81 23.65
N CYS A 32 -43.03 74.14 23.02
CA CYS A 32 -43.46 74.35 21.65
C CYS A 32 -43.99 75.79 21.46
N MET A 33 -43.44 76.53 20.48
CA MET A 33 -44.06 77.73 19.91
C MET A 33 -44.27 77.54 18.42
N ARG A 34 -45.55 77.61 18.05
CA ARG A 34 -46.08 77.68 16.69
C ARG A 34 -45.67 79.02 16.09
N SER A 35 -44.99 79.03 14.95
CA SER A 35 -44.83 80.24 14.14
C SER A 35 -44.95 79.94 12.65
N SER A 36 -45.98 80.55 12.09
CA SER A 36 -46.25 80.94 10.70
C SER A 36 -45.27 80.57 9.58
N HIS A 37 -45.85 79.95 8.54
CA HIS A 37 -45.64 80.19 7.11
C HIS A 37 -44.46 81.11 6.73
N LEU A 38 -43.42 80.50 6.15
CA LEU A 38 -42.68 81.11 5.04
C LEU A 38 -42.49 80.05 3.96
N VAL A 39 -43.05 80.34 2.80
CA VAL A 39 -42.89 79.59 1.55
C VAL A 39 -41.42 79.72 1.14
N GLN A 40 -40.65 78.65 1.34
CA GLN A 40 -39.30 78.56 0.80
C GLN A 40 -39.28 77.48 -0.28
N LYS A 41 -38.96 77.91 -1.50
CA LYS A 41 -38.88 77.14 -2.73
C LYS A 41 -37.95 75.93 -2.52
N GLU A 42 -38.54 74.74 -2.39
CA GLU A 42 -37.79 73.48 -2.25
C GLU A 42 -37.04 73.17 -3.56
N ASN A 43 -35.74 73.46 -3.61
CA ASN A 43 -34.87 72.81 -4.58
C ASN A 43 -34.59 71.40 -4.03
N LYS A 44 -35.46 70.46 -4.40
CA LYS A 44 -35.49 69.09 -3.90
C LYS A 44 -34.26 68.33 -4.40
N MET A 45 -33.13 68.51 -3.74
CA MET A 45 -31.97 67.65 -3.92
C MET A 45 -32.37 66.27 -3.38
N ARG A 46 -32.65 65.32 -4.28
CA ARG A 46 -32.86 63.92 -3.92
C ARG A 46 -31.54 63.38 -3.40
N VAL A 47 -31.29 63.53 -2.10
CA VAL A 47 -30.36 62.67 -1.38
C VAL A 47 -31.03 61.31 -1.37
N SER A 48 -30.63 60.45 -2.31
CA SER A 48 -30.97 59.04 -2.26
C SER A 48 -30.20 58.48 -1.07
N CYS A 49 -30.86 58.37 0.07
CA CYS A 49 -30.37 57.53 1.15
C CYS A 49 -30.16 56.14 0.54
N MET A 50 -28.91 55.71 0.34
CA MET A 50 -28.64 54.28 0.17
C MET A 50 -29.19 53.63 1.42
N ALA A 51 -30.32 52.95 1.28
CA ALA A 51 -30.89 52.14 2.34
C ALA A 51 -29.77 51.22 2.82
N SER A 52 -29.32 51.44 4.06
CA SER A 52 -28.54 50.46 4.79
C SER A 52 -29.32 49.15 4.77
N ILE A 53 -28.70 48.12 4.20
CA ILE A 53 -29.23 46.75 4.12
C ILE A 53 -29.68 46.35 5.54
N PRO A 54 -30.92 45.86 5.75
CA PRO A 54 -31.44 45.55 7.07
C PRO A 54 -30.59 44.44 7.73
N ALA A 55 -30.33 44.59 9.02
CA ALA A 55 -29.43 43.73 9.80
C ALA A 55 -29.98 42.31 10.08
N ASP A 56 -31.15 41.96 9.54
CA ASP A 56 -31.79 40.66 9.67
C ASP A 56 -31.42 39.70 8.52
N ASP A 57 -30.83 40.22 7.44
CA ASP A 57 -30.22 39.47 6.31
C ASP A 57 -28.75 39.09 6.58
N ARG A 58 -28.36 38.97 7.86
CA ARG A 58 -27.01 38.56 8.29
C ARG A 58 -26.86 37.05 8.48
N VAL A 59 -27.91 36.26 8.23
CA VAL A 59 -27.89 34.80 8.37
C VAL A 59 -27.45 34.17 7.06
N PRO A 60 -26.39 33.34 7.04
CA PRO A 60 -25.98 32.62 5.83
C PRO A 60 -27.09 31.68 5.34
N ASP A 61 -27.41 31.82 4.05
CA ASP A 61 -28.30 30.93 3.31
C ASP A 61 -27.70 29.52 3.14
N MET A 62 -28.48 28.58 2.62
CA MET A 62 -28.03 27.19 2.46
C MET A 62 -26.86 27.06 1.49
N GLY A 63 -26.80 27.86 0.42
CA GLY A 63 -25.69 27.86 -0.52
C GLY A 63 -24.35 28.26 0.13
N LYS A 64 -24.34 29.29 0.99
CA LYS A 64 -23.13 29.67 1.75
C LYS A 64 -22.74 28.61 2.77
N ARG A 65 -23.70 27.92 3.38
CA ARG A 65 -23.43 26.81 4.32
C ARG A 65 -22.81 25.60 3.62
N GLU A 66 -23.34 25.21 2.46
CA GLU A 66 -22.79 24.13 1.64
C GLU A 66 -21.37 24.45 1.16
N LEU A 67 -21.13 25.68 0.70
CA LEU A 67 -19.79 26.13 0.31
C LEU A 67 -18.81 26.08 1.48
N MET A 68 -19.20 26.58 2.67
CA MET A 68 -18.34 26.54 3.85
C MET A 68 -18.11 25.11 4.36
N ASN A 69 -19.11 24.22 4.28
CA ASN A 69 -18.96 22.80 4.62
C ASN A 69 -17.99 22.09 3.67
N LEU A 70 -18.08 22.37 2.36
CA LEU A 70 -17.16 21.81 1.37
C LEU A 70 -15.72 22.28 1.61
N LEU A 71 -15.54 23.57 1.90
CA LEU A 71 -14.23 24.14 2.23
C LEU A 71 -13.66 23.52 3.52
N LEU A 72 -14.49 23.35 4.55
CA LEU A 72 -14.08 22.73 5.82
C LEU A 72 -13.69 21.26 5.62
N LEU A 73 -14.47 20.48 4.88
CA LEU A 73 -14.15 19.09 4.56
C LEU A 73 -12.85 19.00 3.74
N GLY A 74 -12.64 19.90 2.78
CA GLY A 74 -11.39 19.99 2.02
C GLY A 74 -10.18 20.34 2.89
N ALA A 75 -10.35 21.29 3.82
CA ALA A 75 -9.29 21.73 4.73
C ALA A 75 -8.89 20.65 5.75
N ILE A 76 -9.86 19.84 6.22
CA ILE A 76 -9.60 18.74 7.17
C ILE A 76 -9.07 17.50 6.46
N SER A 77 -9.51 17.22 5.23
CA SER A 77 -9.10 16.01 4.51
C SER A 77 -7.62 16.02 4.17
N LEU A 78 -7.03 17.18 3.83
CA LEU A 78 -5.62 17.30 3.48
C LEU A 78 -4.64 16.86 4.61
N PRO A 79 -4.69 17.43 5.83
CA PRO A 79 -3.82 16.98 6.92
C PRO A 79 -4.13 15.54 7.35
N SER A 80 -5.42 15.14 7.30
CA SER A 80 -5.82 13.78 7.64
C SER A 80 -5.22 12.76 6.66
N ALA A 81 -5.28 13.03 5.36
CA ALA A 81 -4.64 12.21 4.33
C ALA A 81 -3.11 12.27 4.43
N GLY A 82 -2.54 13.44 4.70
CA GLY A 82 -1.09 13.62 4.89
C GLY A 82 -0.52 12.79 6.05
N MET A 83 -1.30 12.55 7.11
CA MET A 83 -0.93 11.66 8.20
C MET A 83 -1.26 10.18 7.91
N LEU A 84 -2.39 9.92 7.24
CA LEU A 84 -2.86 8.55 7.00
C LEU A 84 -2.07 7.84 5.89
N LEU A 85 -1.68 8.53 4.83
CA LEU A 85 -0.93 7.94 3.71
C LEU A 85 0.41 7.33 4.13
N PRO A 86 1.32 8.04 4.86
CA PRO A 86 2.56 7.42 5.30
C PRO A 86 2.31 6.30 6.32
N TYR A 87 1.28 6.42 7.16
CA TYR A 87 0.90 5.37 8.10
C TYR A 87 0.42 4.10 7.37
N ALA A 88 -0.37 4.25 6.31
CA ALA A 88 -0.79 3.12 5.47
C ALA A 88 0.39 2.53 4.68
N ALA A 89 1.25 3.38 4.12
CA ALA A 89 2.44 2.96 3.39
C ALA A 89 3.46 2.22 4.26
N PHE A 90 3.51 2.50 5.57
CA PHE A 90 4.34 1.77 6.53
C PHE A 90 4.03 0.26 6.57
N PHE A 91 2.78 -0.14 6.31
CA PHE A 91 2.40 -1.55 6.26
C PHE A 91 2.71 -2.23 4.92
N VAL A 92 3.08 -1.46 3.89
CA VAL A 92 3.56 -2.01 2.62
C VAL A 92 5.04 -2.36 2.80
N PRO A 93 5.42 -3.66 2.73
CA PRO A 93 6.81 -4.05 2.89
C PRO A 93 7.69 -3.35 1.85
N PRO A 94 8.88 -2.84 2.22
CA PRO A 94 9.82 -2.32 1.24
C PRO A 94 10.21 -3.46 0.28
N GLY A 95 10.22 -3.19 -1.02
CA GLY A 95 10.68 -4.16 -2.01
C GLY A 95 12.14 -4.53 -1.72
N ALA A 96 12.44 -5.82 -1.69
CA ALA A 96 13.82 -6.28 -1.69
C ALA A 96 14.42 -5.85 -3.04
N GLY A 97 15.36 -4.90 -3.02
CA GLY A 97 15.93 -4.28 -4.22
C GLY A 97 16.40 -5.36 -5.20
N GLY A 98 15.64 -5.53 -6.29
CA GLY A 98 15.99 -6.42 -7.37
C GLY A 98 16.86 -5.65 -8.36
N ALA A 99 18.18 -5.79 -8.24
CA ALA A 99 19.05 -5.51 -9.37
C ALA A 99 18.66 -6.53 -10.44
N GLY A 100 18.11 -6.08 -11.57
CA GLY A 100 17.51 -6.93 -12.61
C GLY A 100 18.44 -7.95 -13.30
N GLY A 101 19.57 -8.34 -12.68
CA GLY A 101 20.52 -9.36 -13.10
C GLY A 101 20.69 -10.42 -12.01
N GLY A 102 19.67 -11.23 -11.82
CA GLY A 102 19.76 -12.50 -11.09
C GLY A 102 20.05 -12.43 -9.57
N ILE A 103 19.73 -13.53 -8.89
CA ILE A 103 19.95 -13.70 -7.45
C ILE A 103 20.92 -14.87 -7.26
N VAL A 104 21.96 -14.69 -6.45
CA VAL A 104 22.92 -15.74 -6.13
C VAL A 104 22.21 -16.88 -5.39
N ALA A 105 22.42 -18.11 -5.86
CA ALA A 105 21.88 -19.30 -5.23
C ALA A 105 22.58 -19.57 -3.89
N LYS A 106 21.79 -19.91 -2.86
CA LYS A 106 22.31 -20.21 -1.53
C LYS A 106 21.97 -21.62 -1.09
N ASP A 107 22.81 -22.20 -0.25
CA ASP A 107 22.57 -23.49 0.39
C ASP A 107 21.55 -23.36 1.54
N ALA A 108 21.23 -24.48 2.20
CA ALA A 108 20.31 -24.50 3.34
C ALA A 108 20.80 -23.71 4.56
N LEU A 109 22.11 -23.42 4.64
CA LEU A 109 22.74 -22.64 5.70
C LEU A 109 22.85 -21.15 5.36
N GLY A 110 22.49 -20.76 4.13
CA GLY A 110 22.56 -19.40 3.62
C GLY A 110 23.93 -19.02 3.05
N ASN A 111 24.85 -19.98 2.84
CA ASN A 111 26.12 -19.74 2.15
C ASN A 111 25.90 -19.74 0.64
N ASP A 112 26.72 -18.98 -0.08
CA ASP A 112 26.69 -18.93 -1.54
C ASP A 112 27.18 -20.25 -2.15
N ILE A 113 26.49 -20.72 -3.19
CA ILE A 113 26.84 -21.97 -3.88
C ILE A 113 27.86 -21.70 -5.00
N LEU A 114 29.02 -22.37 -4.90
CA LEU A 114 30.04 -22.42 -5.95
C LEU A 114 29.84 -23.64 -6.84
N ALA A 115 29.83 -23.45 -8.16
CA ALA A 115 29.56 -24.53 -9.11
C ALA A 115 30.56 -25.70 -9.00
N ASP A 116 31.85 -25.39 -8.86
CA ASP A 116 32.91 -26.41 -8.76
C ASP A 116 32.81 -27.27 -7.51
N VAL A 117 32.41 -26.67 -6.38
CA VAL A 117 32.21 -27.38 -5.12
C VAL A 117 30.93 -28.22 -5.20
N TRP A 118 29.90 -27.67 -5.83
CA TRP A 118 28.62 -28.34 -5.99
C TRP A 118 28.73 -29.62 -6.82
N ILE A 119 29.41 -29.57 -7.97
CA ILE A 119 29.60 -30.71 -8.88
C ILE A 119 30.47 -31.80 -8.26
N LYS A 120 31.36 -31.46 -7.31
CA LYS A 120 32.16 -32.45 -6.57
C LYS A 120 31.32 -33.22 -5.55
N ASN A 121 30.34 -32.57 -4.95
CA ASN A 121 29.52 -33.15 -3.88
C ASN A 121 28.27 -33.88 -4.40
N HIS A 122 27.81 -33.56 -5.61
CA HIS A 122 26.61 -34.14 -6.23
C HIS A 122 26.96 -34.91 -7.49
N GLY A 123 26.39 -36.10 -7.64
CA GLY A 123 26.60 -36.97 -8.79
C GLY A 123 25.81 -36.55 -10.03
N PRO A 124 26.08 -37.19 -11.19
CA PRO A 124 25.30 -36.96 -12.41
C PRO A 124 23.84 -37.38 -12.21
N GLY A 125 22.91 -36.52 -12.62
CA GLY A 125 21.47 -36.74 -12.49
C GLY A 125 20.89 -36.36 -11.12
N ASP A 126 21.72 -35.88 -10.19
CA ASP A 126 21.27 -35.42 -8.88
C ASP A 126 20.50 -34.10 -8.99
N ARG A 127 19.49 -33.98 -8.12
CA ARG A 127 18.60 -32.82 -8.03
C ARG A 127 18.48 -32.41 -6.59
N THR A 128 19.14 -31.32 -6.26
CA THR A 128 19.22 -30.84 -4.88
C THR A 128 18.68 -29.43 -4.77
N LEU A 129 18.09 -29.14 -3.62
CA LEU A 129 17.42 -27.87 -3.35
C LEU A 129 18.46 -26.81 -3.00
N ALA A 130 18.31 -25.65 -3.62
CA ALA A 130 18.98 -24.41 -3.29
C ALA A 130 17.93 -23.32 -3.05
N GLN A 131 18.31 -22.29 -2.31
CA GLN A 131 17.51 -21.07 -2.22
C GLN A 131 17.62 -20.31 -3.55
N GLY A 132 16.50 -20.17 -4.24
CA GLY A 132 16.39 -19.53 -5.54
C GLY A 132 15.79 -18.13 -5.50
N LEU A 133 15.12 -17.77 -6.60
CA LEU A 133 14.48 -16.47 -6.77
C LEU A 133 13.46 -16.22 -5.64
N LYS A 134 13.47 -15.01 -5.08
CA LYS A 134 12.55 -14.57 -3.99
C LYS A 134 12.62 -15.45 -2.71
N GLY A 135 13.62 -16.31 -2.58
CA GLY A 135 13.76 -17.23 -1.45
C GLY A 135 13.03 -18.55 -1.61
N ASP A 136 12.40 -18.81 -2.77
CA ASP A 136 11.76 -20.08 -3.03
C ASP A 136 12.79 -21.21 -3.18
N PRO A 137 12.46 -22.45 -2.77
CA PRO A 137 13.31 -23.59 -3.00
C PRO A 137 13.34 -23.94 -4.50
N THR A 138 14.51 -23.87 -5.10
CA THR A 138 14.72 -24.19 -6.52
C THR A 138 15.71 -25.36 -6.64
N TYR A 139 15.36 -26.35 -7.43
CA TYR A 139 16.24 -27.46 -7.78
C TYR A 139 17.34 -27.02 -8.72
N LEU A 140 18.58 -27.30 -8.34
CA LEU A 140 19.72 -27.36 -9.24
C LEU A 140 19.83 -28.78 -9.79
N VAL A 141 19.89 -28.89 -11.11
CA VAL A 141 19.98 -30.18 -11.82
C VAL A 141 21.41 -30.36 -12.30
N VAL A 142 22.04 -31.46 -11.91
CA VAL A 142 23.34 -31.88 -12.46
C VAL A 142 23.08 -32.83 -13.63
N GLU A 143 23.55 -32.48 -14.81
CA GLU A 143 23.43 -33.30 -16.01
C GLU A 143 24.44 -34.47 -16.01
N ASN A 144 24.25 -35.42 -16.92
CA ASN A 144 25.05 -36.66 -16.96
C ASN A 144 26.54 -36.43 -17.30
N ASP A 145 26.85 -35.31 -17.95
CA ASP A 145 28.20 -34.86 -18.30
C ASP A 145 28.93 -34.18 -17.13
N ARG A 146 28.34 -34.19 -15.93
CA ARG A 146 28.82 -33.48 -14.72
C ARG A 146 28.83 -31.96 -14.89
N THR A 147 27.94 -31.43 -15.73
CA THR A 147 27.69 -29.99 -15.81
C THR A 147 26.38 -29.64 -15.11
N LEU A 148 26.21 -28.36 -14.76
CA LEU A 148 24.92 -27.86 -14.29
C LEU A 148 24.02 -27.61 -15.50
N ALA A 149 22.76 -28.01 -15.39
CA ALA A 149 21.75 -27.64 -16.38
C ALA A 149 21.58 -26.11 -16.40
N THR A 150 21.26 -25.56 -17.58
CA THR A 150 21.00 -24.13 -17.76
C THR A 150 19.70 -23.64 -17.12
N TYR A 151 18.91 -24.56 -16.55
CA TYR A 151 17.62 -24.27 -15.92
C TYR A 151 17.57 -24.84 -14.50
N GLY A 152 16.97 -24.08 -13.60
CA GLY A 152 16.51 -24.51 -12.29
C GLY A 152 15.01 -24.74 -12.29
N ILE A 153 14.54 -25.72 -11.52
CA ILE A 153 13.12 -26.05 -11.40
C ILE A 153 12.63 -25.58 -10.04
N ASN A 154 11.62 -24.70 -9.98
CA ASN A 154 11.01 -24.31 -8.71
C ASN A 154 10.32 -25.53 -8.06
N ALA A 155 10.64 -25.81 -6.79
CA ALA A 155 10.11 -26.97 -6.06
C ALA A 155 8.73 -26.72 -5.47
N VAL A 156 8.18 -25.51 -5.56
CA VAL A 156 6.86 -25.13 -5.03
C VAL A 156 5.77 -25.73 -5.91
N CYS A 157 4.94 -26.58 -5.30
CA CYS A 157 3.81 -27.22 -5.97
C CYS A 157 2.76 -26.18 -6.40
N THR A 158 2.42 -26.20 -7.69
CA THR A 158 1.39 -25.34 -8.31
C THR A 158 -0.04 -25.60 -7.84
N HIS A 159 -0.28 -26.60 -6.98
CA HIS A 159 -1.58 -26.85 -6.37
C HIS A 159 -1.83 -25.92 -5.17
N LEU A 160 -1.01 -26.05 -4.12
CA LEU A 160 -1.16 -25.33 -2.83
C LEU A 160 0.18 -24.90 -2.21
N GLY A 161 1.30 -25.08 -2.89
CA GLY A 161 2.60 -24.58 -2.43
C GLY A 161 3.48 -25.54 -1.61
N CYS A 162 3.13 -26.83 -1.48
CA CYS A 162 4.04 -27.80 -0.86
C CYS A 162 5.36 -27.93 -1.64
N VAL A 163 6.48 -28.17 -0.96
CA VAL A 163 7.76 -28.51 -1.62
C VAL A 163 7.70 -29.94 -2.17
N VAL A 164 7.94 -30.10 -3.46
CA VAL A 164 7.82 -31.38 -4.17
C VAL A 164 9.20 -32.08 -4.22
N PRO A 165 9.40 -33.20 -3.48
CA PRO A 165 10.65 -33.94 -3.52
C PRO A 165 10.85 -34.66 -4.86
N TRP A 166 12.12 -34.82 -5.24
CA TRP A 166 12.52 -35.69 -6.35
C TRP A 166 12.50 -37.16 -5.93
N ASN A 167 11.82 -38.01 -6.70
CA ASN A 167 11.90 -39.46 -6.57
C ASN A 167 12.83 -40.04 -7.64
N THR A 168 14.02 -40.48 -7.22
CA THR A 168 15.04 -41.09 -8.09
C THR A 168 14.61 -42.43 -8.66
N ALA A 169 13.74 -43.19 -7.97
CA ALA A 169 13.32 -44.51 -8.43
C ALA A 169 12.42 -44.45 -9.68
N GLU A 170 11.57 -43.43 -9.77
CA GLU A 170 10.62 -43.25 -10.88
C GLU A 170 10.99 -42.12 -11.84
N ASN A 171 12.10 -41.41 -11.58
CA ASN A 171 12.54 -40.23 -12.33
C ASN A 171 11.45 -39.16 -12.47
N LYS A 172 10.72 -38.90 -11.38
CA LYS A 172 9.60 -37.96 -11.32
C LYS A 172 9.62 -37.18 -10.00
N PHE A 173 9.06 -35.98 -10.02
CA PHE A 173 8.75 -35.26 -8.79
C PHE A 173 7.37 -35.69 -8.31
N ILE A 174 7.27 -36.16 -7.06
CA ILE A 174 6.02 -36.66 -6.49
C ILE A 174 5.69 -35.85 -5.25
N CYS A 175 4.62 -35.07 -5.31
CA CYS A 175 4.19 -34.23 -4.21
C CYS A 175 3.59 -35.08 -3.08
N PRO A 176 4.14 -35.06 -1.85
CA PRO A 176 3.66 -35.89 -0.75
C PRO A 176 2.29 -35.45 -0.23
N CYS A 177 1.85 -34.23 -0.53
CA CYS A 177 0.60 -33.69 -0.02
C CYS A 177 -0.63 -34.32 -0.70
N HIS A 178 -0.68 -34.33 -2.03
CA HIS A 178 -1.85 -34.80 -2.80
C HIS A 178 -1.47 -35.67 -4.01
N GLY A 179 -0.20 -36.08 -4.12
CA GLY A 179 0.25 -36.98 -5.19
C GLY A 179 0.34 -36.36 -6.58
N SER A 180 0.47 -35.04 -6.70
CA SER A 180 0.82 -34.40 -7.97
C SER A 180 2.16 -34.92 -8.47
N GLN A 181 2.20 -35.36 -9.72
CA GLN A 181 3.38 -35.91 -10.36
C GLN A 181 3.84 -34.99 -11.48
N TYR A 182 5.12 -34.67 -11.47
CA TYR A 182 5.79 -33.93 -12.53
C TYR A 182 6.90 -34.79 -13.14
N ASN A 183 7.15 -34.62 -14.44
CA ASN A 183 8.24 -35.31 -15.12
C ASN A 183 9.61 -34.79 -14.65
N ASN A 184 10.69 -35.39 -15.16
CA ASN A 184 12.07 -34.95 -14.94
C ASN A 184 12.35 -33.47 -15.31
N GLN A 185 11.51 -32.79 -16.08
CA GLN A 185 11.68 -31.38 -16.43
C GLN A 185 10.72 -30.48 -15.63
N GLY A 186 9.89 -31.03 -14.73
CA GLY A 186 8.90 -30.28 -13.95
C GLY A 186 7.58 -30.02 -14.67
N ARG A 187 7.34 -30.62 -15.83
CA ARG A 187 6.04 -30.62 -16.52
C ARG A 187 5.05 -31.50 -15.78
N VAL A 188 3.82 -31.02 -15.57
CA VAL A 188 2.77 -31.81 -14.92
C VAL A 188 2.42 -33.06 -15.75
N VAL A 189 2.32 -34.21 -15.07
CA VAL A 189 1.95 -35.51 -15.66
C VAL A 189 0.64 -36.01 -15.08
N ARG A 190 0.45 -35.88 -13.77
CA ARG A 190 -0.74 -36.38 -13.06
C ARG A 190 -1.02 -35.57 -11.80
N GLY A 191 -2.25 -35.66 -11.31
CA GLY A 191 -2.68 -35.15 -10.01
C GLY A 191 -3.42 -33.82 -10.10
N PRO A 192 -3.71 -33.18 -8.95
CA PRO A 192 -4.53 -31.97 -8.89
C PRO A 192 -3.80 -30.68 -9.28
N ALA A 193 -2.50 -30.75 -9.61
CA ALA A 193 -1.74 -29.58 -10.04
C ALA A 193 -2.24 -29.06 -11.40
N PRO A 194 -2.66 -27.78 -11.51
CA PRO A 194 -3.18 -27.24 -12.76
C PRO A 194 -2.08 -26.89 -13.77
N LEU A 195 -0.88 -26.54 -13.28
CA LEU A 195 0.22 -25.99 -14.09
C LEU A 195 1.54 -26.72 -13.79
N SER A 196 2.49 -26.64 -14.73
CA SER A 196 3.86 -27.14 -14.57
C SER A 196 4.68 -26.28 -13.61
N LEU A 197 5.72 -26.85 -12.99
CA LEU A 197 6.62 -26.11 -12.10
C LEU A 197 7.33 -24.97 -12.83
N ALA A 198 7.48 -23.82 -12.17
CA ALA A 198 8.15 -22.66 -12.76
C ALA A 198 9.65 -22.93 -13.00
N LEU A 199 10.22 -22.24 -13.98
CA LEU A 199 11.64 -22.34 -14.33
C LEU A 199 12.37 -21.04 -14.00
N ALA A 200 13.67 -21.17 -13.75
CA ALA A 200 14.63 -20.08 -13.68
C ALA A 200 15.84 -20.46 -14.53
N HIS A 201 16.52 -19.50 -15.14
CA HIS A 201 17.85 -19.77 -15.69
C HIS A 201 18.83 -19.97 -14.55
N ALA A 202 19.69 -20.98 -14.68
CA ALA A 202 20.78 -21.24 -13.76
C ALA A 202 22.09 -20.97 -14.48
N ASP A 203 22.64 -19.78 -14.28
CA ASP A 203 23.89 -19.34 -14.89
C ASP A 203 25.02 -19.43 -13.87
N VAL A 204 26.23 -19.71 -14.34
CA VAL A 204 27.45 -19.64 -13.50
C VAL A 204 28.14 -18.33 -13.82
N ASP A 205 28.28 -17.47 -12.81
CA ASP A 205 29.01 -16.23 -12.94
C ASP A 205 30.49 -16.51 -13.21
N VAL A 206 31.02 -15.98 -14.32
CA VAL A 206 32.37 -16.31 -14.80
C VAL A 206 33.44 -15.76 -13.86
N ASP A 207 33.18 -14.64 -13.20
CA ASP A 207 34.14 -13.96 -12.34
C ASP A 207 34.20 -14.56 -10.93
N SER A 208 33.05 -14.95 -10.36
CA SER A 208 32.96 -15.47 -8.99
C SER A 208 32.80 -16.99 -8.89
N GLY A 209 32.47 -17.68 -9.99
CA GLY A 209 32.17 -19.11 -10.00
C GLY A 209 30.90 -19.50 -9.24
N LYS A 210 30.06 -18.51 -8.89
CA LYS A 210 28.82 -18.69 -8.16
C LYS A 210 27.66 -19.01 -9.10
N VAL A 211 26.72 -19.80 -8.62
CA VAL A 211 25.48 -20.06 -9.36
C VAL A 211 24.51 -18.89 -9.12
N VAL A 212 23.97 -18.33 -10.19
CA VAL A 212 23.03 -17.21 -10.19
C VAL A 212 21.75 -17.65 -10.88
N PHE A 213 20.62 -17.38 -10.23
CA PHE A 213 19.31 -17.60 -10.82
C PHE A 213 18.77 -16.34 -11.47
N VAL A 214 18.43 -16.42 -12.76
CA VAL A 214 17.80 -15.33 -13.51
C VAL A 214 16.36 -15.73 -13.85
N PRO A 215 15.37 -14.83 -13.77
CA PRO A 215 13.99 -15.15 -14.11
C PRO A 215 13.87 -15.62 -15.56
N TRP A 216 13.17 -16.74 -15.76
CA TRP A 216 12.86 -17.27 -17.09
C TRP A 216 11.66 -16.51 -17.67
N VAL A 217 11.90 -15.73 -18.72
CA VAL A 217 10.88 -14.91 -19.40
C VAL A 217 10.63 -15.33 -20.85
N GLU A 218 11.47 -16.21 -21.39
CA GLU A 218 11.31 -16.77 -22.72
C GLU A 218 10.31 -17.95 -22.73
N THR A 219 10.04 -18.50 -23.92
CA THR A 219 9.10 -19.61 -24.11
C THR A 219 9.48 -20.83 -23.26
N ASP A 220 8.51 -21.48 -22.65
CA ASP A 220 8.75 -22.73 -21.92
C ASP A 220 9.06 -23.86 -22.90
N PHE A 221 10.29 -24.36 -22.90
CA PHE A 221 10.73 -25.40 -23.83
C PHE A 221 9.99 -26.74 -23.65
N ARG A 222 9.30 -26.96 -22.53
CA ARG A 222 8.60 -28.21 -22.20
C ARG A 222 7.20 -28.28 -22.81
N THR A 223 6.56 -27.11 -22.98
CA THR A 223 5.18 -27.00 -23.50
C THR A 223 5.12 -26.27 -24.83
N GLY A 224 6.13 -25.45 -25.16
CA GLY A 224 6.11 -24.56 -26.33
C GLY A 224 5.22 -23.33 -26.15
N GLU A 225 4.72 -23.08 -24.94
CA GLU A 225 3.83 -21.97 -24.60
C GLU A 225 4.56 -20.86 -23.84
N ALA A 226 3.91 -19.71 -23.69
CA ALA A 226 4.43 -18.63 -22.85
C ALA A 226 4.50 -19.06 -21.37
N PRO A 227 5.52 -18.60 -20.61
CA PRO A 227 5.65 -18.92 -19.20
C PRO A 227 4.51 -18.30 -18.39
N TRP A 228 3.82 -19.12 -17.59
CA TRP A 228 2.66 -18.66 -16.80
C TRP A 228 3.05 -17.88 -15.53
N TRP A 229 4.33 -17.94 -15.13
CA TRP A 229 4.86 -17.37 -13.89
C TRP A 229 5.52 -15.99 -14.08
N ALA A 230 5.60 -15.51 -15.32
CA ALA A 230 6.22 -14.24 -15.69
C ALA A 230 5.36 -13.03 -15.28
#